data_AF-A0A8B7MSY0-F1
#
_entry.id   AF-A0A8B7MSY0-F1
#
_cell.length_a   1.000
_cell.length_b   1.000
_cell.length_c   1.000
_cell.angle_alpha   90.00
_cell.angle_beta   90.00
_cell.angle_gamma   90.00
#
_symmetry.space_group_name_H-M   'P 1'
#
loop_
_entity.id
_entity.type
_entity.pdbx_description
1 polymer ?
#
loop_
_entity_poly.entity_id
_entity_poly.type
_entity_poly.pdbx_seq_one_letter_code
_entity_poly.pdbx_strand_id
1 'polypeptide(L)'
;MEERRRMATPAAAGRDEQQWKKKKKKTKTAGGRWPQIKSKRDLQINRLKGSSIFTIPNFFTAAEAKSFIEAAESVGFVHQGSLGPAKGEAYRDNERISVNDPVLAECIWESGLKKVFDDIKVQEKVAVGLNPNIRFYRYKVGQRFGRHIDESVDLGEGCKTQYTY
;
A
#
# COMPACT_ATOMS: atom_id res chain seq x y z
N MET A 1 33.01 -65.58 -17.72
CA MET A 1 33.69 -64.28 -17.82
C MET A 1 32.63 -63.27 -18.27
N GLU A 2 31.98 -62.43 -17.45
CA GLU A 2 32.51 -61.54 -16.38
C GLU A 2 33.21 -60.33 -17.02
N GLU A 3 32.94 -59.05 -16.71
CA GLU A 3 32.05 -58.37 -15.74
C GLU A 3 31.72 -56.93 -16.31
N ARG A 4 30.81 -56.03 -15.88
CA ARG A 4 29.99 -55.76 -14.67
C ARG A 4 28.60 -55.20 -15.01
N ARG A 5 27.65 -55.30 -14.07
CA ARG A 5 26.44 -54.43 -14.03
C ARG A 5 26.83 -52.96 -13.77
N ARG A 6 26.05 -52.01 -14.28
CA ARG A 6 25.89 -50.68 -13.66
C ARG A 6 24.41 -50.31 -13.61
N MET A 7 23.92 -50.02 -12.40
CA MET A 7 22.56 -49.54 -12.15
C MET A 7 22.48 -48.02 -12.34
N ALA A 8 21.31 -47.50 -12.70
CA ALA A 8 21.03 -46.08 -12.61
C ALA A 8 20.76 -45.67 -11.16
N THR A 9 21.11 -44.43 -10.78
CA THR A 9 20.69 -43.81 -9.51
C THR A 9 20.74 -42.28 -9.66
N PRO A 10 19.66 -41.54 -9.37
CA PRO A 10 19.67 -40.08 -9.42
C PRO A 10 20.06 -39.48 -8.06
N ALA A 11 21.01 -38.53 -8.03
CA ALA A 11 21.40 -37.83 -6.81
C ALA A 11 21.88 -36.39 -7.11
N ALA A 12 20.94 -35.44 -7.16
CA ALA A 12 21.23 -34.03 -7.43
C ALA A 12 20.35 -33.05 -6.60
N ALA A 13 19.94 -33.44 -5.39
CA ALA A 13 19.26 -32.57 -4.44
C ALA A 13 20.20 -32.24 -3.26
N GLY A 14 20.53 -30.96 -3.05
CA GLY A 14 21.35 -30.55 -1.89
C GLY A 14 22.15 -29.25 -2.01
N ARG A 15 22.28 -28.65 -3.20
CA ARG A 15 23.01 -27.37 -3.37
C ARG A 15 22.09 -26.15 -3.13
N ASP A 16 20.85 -26.22 -3.57
CA ASP A 16 19.91 -25.08 -3.60
C ASP A 16 19.43 -24.65 -2.21
N GLU A 17 19.15 -25.60 -1.32
CA GLU A 17 18.77 -25.37 0.07
C GLU A 17 19.75 -24.43 0.81
N GLN A 18 21.05 -24.65 0.62
CA GLN A 18 22.08 -23.84 1.27
C GLN A 18 22.20 -22.46 0.63
N GLN A 19 21.93 -22.34 -0.68
CA GLN A 19 21.92 -21.06 -1.38
C GLN A 19 20.69 -20.21 -1.00
N TRP A 20 19.52 -20.85 -0.81
CA TRP A 20 18.31 -20.26 -0.24
C TRP A 20 18.54 -19.77 1.20
N LYS A 21 19.09 -20.63 2.07
CA LYS A 21 19.41 -20.29 3.47
C LYS A 21 20.48 -19.19 3.58
N LYS A 22 21.43 -19.09 2.64
CA LYS A 22 22.41 -17.99 2.56
C LYS A 22 21.82 -16.69 1.98
N LYS A 23 20.93 -16.73 0.97
CA LYS A 23 20.21 -15.54 0.48
C LYS A 23 19.38 -14.89 1.60
N LYS A 24 18.66 -15.69 2.41
CA LYS A 24 17.92 -15.21 3.59
C LYS A 24 18.79 -14.65 4.74
N LYS A 25 20.12 -14.76 4.68
CA LYS A 25 21.06 -14.20 5.69
C LYS A 25 21.94 -13.04 5.17
N LYS A 26 21.67 -12.49 3.98
CA LYS A 26 22.37 -11.27 3.48
C LYS A 26 21.48 -10.13 3.00
N THR A 27 20.16 -10.22 3.14
CA THR A 27 19.33 -9.02 3.30
C THR A 27 19.70 -8.36 4.62
N LYS A 28 20.45 -7.24 4.58
CA LYS A 28 20.46 -6.29 5.70
C LYS A 28 19.00 -5.94 6.00
N THR A 29 18.58 -5.99 7.25
CA THR A 29 17.31 -5.38 7.69
C THR A 29 17.42 -3.87 7.57
N ALA A 30 17.05 -3.35 6.39
CA ALA A 30 16.74 -1.94 6.20
C ALA A 30 15.45 -1.64 6.98
N GLY A 31 15.60 -1.37 8.28
CA GLY A 31 14.49 -1.18 9.20
C GLY A 31 13.71 0.10 8.90
N GLY A 32 12.63 -0.04 8.14
CA GLY A 32 11.62 1.00 7.94
C GLY A 32 12.06 2.16 7.04
N ARG A 33 11.66 2.14 5.77
CA ARG A 33 11.46 3.38 5.00
C ARG A 33 10.36 4.25 5.62
N TRP A 34 9.43 3.62 6.32
CA TRP A 34 8.25 4.23 6.92
C TRP A 34 8.21 4.01 8.45
N PRO A 35 7.59 4.92 9.20
CA PRO A 35 7.38 4.77 10.64
C PRO A 35 6.60 3.50 11.00
N GLN A 36 6.82 3.01 12.21
CA GLN A 36 6.03 1.92 12.77
C GLN A 36 4.63 2.42 13.17
N ILE A 37 3.60 1.72 12.70
CA ILE A 37 2.19 2.01 13.00
C ILE A 37 1.80 1.22 14.25
N LYS A 38 1.24 1.89 15.27
CA LYS A 38 0.77 1.21 16.48
C LYS A 38 -0.62 0.60 16.25
N SER A 39 -0.91 -0.53 16.89
CA SER A 39 -2.27 -1.12 16.87
C SER A 39 -3.30 -0.13 17.43
N LYS A 40 -4.43 -0.01 16.73
CA LYS A 40 -5.59 0.84 17.04
C LYS A 40 -6.71 -0.07 17.55
N ARG A 41 -7.15 0.13 18.79
CA ARG A 41 -8.17 -0.72 19.42
C ARG A 41 -9.56 -0.09 19.43
N ASP A 42 -9.61 1.23 19.57
CA ASP A 42 -10.83 1.98 19.91
C ASP A 42 -11.20 3.02 18.83
N LEU A 43 -11.03 2.66 17.55
CA LEU A 43 -11.29 3.55 16.41
C LEU A 43 -12.77 3.97 16.36
N GLN A 44 -13.01 5.26 16.47
CA GLN A 44 -14.34 5.86 16.36
C GLN A 44 -14.70 6.11 14.89
N ILE A 45 -15.96 5.87 14.51
CA ILE A 45 -16.46 6.10 13.15
C ILE A 45 -17.53 7.19 13.19
N ASN A 46 -17.25 8.34 12.57
CA ASN A 46 -18.22 9.41 12.39
C ASN A 46 -18.74 9.41 10.95
N ARG A 47 -19.98 8.93 10.75
CA ARG A 47 -20.61 8.76 9.42
C ARG A 47 -21.25 10.08 8.95
N LEU A 48 -20.77 10.62 7.84
CA LEU A 48 -21.25 11.87 7.24
C LEU A 48 -22.33 11.65 6.16
N LYS A 49 -22.26 10.51 5.45
CA LYS A 49 -23.24 10.08 4.44
C LYS A 49 -23.29 8.55 4.36
N GLY A 50 -23.99 7.93 5.32
CA GLY A 50 -24.22 6.48 5.36
C GLY A 50 -22.92 5.65 5.43
N SER A 51 -22.76 4.74 4.48
CA SER A 51 -21.50 3.99 4.26
C SER A 51 -20.54 4.69 3.30
N SER A 52 -20.99 5.67 2.51
CA SER A 52 -20.22 6.25 1.40
C SER A 52 -19.29 7.39 1.81
N ILE A 53 -19.57 8.11 2.90
CA ILE A 53 -18.68 9.14 3.45
C ILE A 53 -18.68 9.06 4.97
N PHE A 54 -17.50 8.90 5.57
CA PHE A 54 -17.29 8.87 7.02
C PHE A 54 -15.86 9.32 7.36
N THR A 55 -15.59 9.52 8.65
CA THR A 55 -14.27 9.92 9.17
C THR A 55 -13.87 9.05 10.36
N ILE A 56 -12.56 8.83 10.51
CA ILE A 56 -11.95 8.12 11.65
C ILE A 56 -10.98 9.10 12.34
N PRO A 57 -11.44 9.88 13.33
CA PRO A 57 -10.56 10.83 14.02
C PRO A 57 -9.42 10.12 14.75
N ASN A 58 -8.25 10.78 14.80
CA ASN A 58 -7.05 10.31 15.52
C ASN A 58 -6.50 8.93 15.10
N PHE A 59 -6.84 8.43 13.90
CA PHE A 59 -6.32 7.15 13.39
C PHE A 59 -4.78 7.07 13.45
N PHE A 60 -4.09 8.08 12.91
CA PHE A 60 -2.70 8.35 13.27
C PHE A 60 -2.65 9.34 14.43
N THR A 61 -1.84 9.05 15.43
CA THR A 61 -1.48 10.04 16.45
C THR A 61 -0.63 11.15 15.84
N ALA A 62 -0.59 12.33 16.45
CA ALA A 62 0.24 13.44 15.98
C ALA A 62 1.72 13.07 15.82
N ALA A 63 2.23 12.17 16.68
CA ALA A 63 3.59 11.64 16.58
C ALA A 63 3.78 10.72 15.37
N GLU A 64 2.87 9.78 15.10
CA GLU A 64 2.93 8.94 13.89
C GLU A 64 2.80 9.79 12.62
N ALA A 65 1.83 10.71 12.58
CA ALA A 65 1.60 11.60 11.44
C ALA A 65 2.84 12.47 11.14
N LYS A 66 3.47 13.05 12.17
CA LYS A 66 4.73 13.78 12.05
C LYS A 66 5.83 12.89 11.46
N SER A 67 6.03 11.69 12.00
CA SER A 67 7.06 10.76 11.50
C SER A 67 6.81 10.36 10.03
N PHE A 68 5.55 10.26 9.59
CA PHE A 68 5.22 9.97 8.19
C PHE A 68 5.51 11.16 7.27
N ILE A 69 5.30 12.40 7.74
CA ILE A 69 5.70 13.62 7.02
C ILE A 69 7.23 13.66 6.89
N GLU A 70 7.98 13.50 7.98
CA GLU A 70 9.45 13.51 7.97
C GLU A 70 10.03 12.41 7.05
N ALA A 71 9.47 11.20 7.08
CA ALA A 71 9.86 10.12 6.18
C ALA A 71 9.55 10.45 4.70
N ALA A 72 8.36 10.98 4.40
CA ALA A 72 8.01 11.39 3.04
C ALA A 72 8.89 12.55 2.53
N GLU A 73 9.19 13.54 3.37
CA GLU A 73 10.06 14.65 2.98
C GLU A 73 11.51 14.19 2.73
N SER A 74 12.03 13.21 3.48
CA SER A 74 13.34 12.59 3.23
C SER A 74 13.41 11.80 1.91
N VAL A 75 12.27 11.34 1.37
CA VAL A 75 12.19 10.70 0.04
C VAL A 75 12.27 11.72 -1.10
N GLY A 76 11.86 12.96 -0.84
CA GLY A 76 11.75 14.02 -1.84
C GLY A 76 10.43 13.92 -2.63
N PHE A 77 9.67 15.02 -2.65
CA PHE A 77 8.45 15.13 -3.46
C PHE A 77 8.77 15.65 -4.87
N VAL A 78 8.08 15.10 -5.88
CA VAL A 78 8.18 15.56 -7.28
C VAL A 78 6.95 16.39 -7.62
N HIS A 79 7.13 17.57 -8.21
CA HIS A 79 6.00 18.41 -8.65
C HIS A 79 5.17 17.72 -9.74
N GLN A 80 3.84 17.86 -9.67
CA GLN A 80 2.86 17.28 -10.60
C GLN A 80 1.87 18.35 -11.04
N GLY A 81 2.31 19.19 -11.97
CA GLY A 81 1.44 20.08 -12.74
C GLY A 81 0.81 19.35 -13.94
N SER A 82 -0.47 19.62 -14.23
CA SER A 82 -1.04 19.45 -15.57
C SER A 82 -1.33 20.82 -16.19
N LEU A 83 -1.28 20.92 -17.52
CA LEU A 83 -1.47 22.18 -18.27
C LEU A 83 -2.92 22.71 -18.26
N GLY A 84 -3.78 22.16 -17.41
CA GLY A 84 -5.23 22.22 -17.49
C GLY A 84 -5.86 20.83 -17.52
N PRO A 85 -7.19 20.73 -17.49
CA PRO A 85 -7.88 19.51 -17.83
C PRO A 85 -7.77 19.27 -19.35
N ALA A 86 -6.93 18.31 -19.77
CA ALA A 86 -7.18 17.63 -21.04
C ALA A 86 -8.60 16.99 -20.98
N LYS A 87 -9.25 16.74 -22.12
CA LYS A 87 -10.66 16.31 -22.15
C LYS A 87 -10.87 14.93 -21.49
N GLY A 88 -11.13 14.93 -20.18
CA GLY A 88 -11.28 13.75 -19.32
C GLY A 88 -10.36 13.75 -18.09
N GLU A 89 -9.26 14.51 -18.12
CA GLU A 89 -8.35 14.68 -16.98
C GLU A 89 -8.80 15.83 -16.07
N ALA A 90 -8.41 15.77 -14.79
CA ALA A 90 -8.54 16.92 -13.90
C ALA A 90 -7.25 17.75 -13.83
N TYR A 91 -7.44 19.05 -13.64
CA TYR A 91 -6.36 19.96 -13.27
C TYR A 91 -5.63 19.46 -12.02
N ARG A 92 -4.31 19.33 -12.11
CA ARG A 92 -3.44 18.94 -11.00
C ARG A 92 -2.36 20.01 -10.81
N ASP A 93 -2.24 20.50 -9.59
CA ASP A 93 -1.09 21.22 -9.09
C ASP A 93 -0.84 20.76 -7.65
N ASN A 94 0.18 19.94 -7.46
CA ASN A 94 0.68 19.51 -6.16
C ASN A 94 2.13 19.00 -6.28
N GLU A 95 2.70 18.56 -5.18
CA GLU A 95 3.92 17.75 -5.16
C GLU A 95 3.57 16.36 -4.64
N ARG A 96 4.11 15.30 -5.24
CA ARG A 96 3.69 13.92 -5.02
C ARG A 96 4.87 12.96 -4.81
N ILE A 97 4.62 11.94 -3.98
CA ILE A 97 5.37 10.68 -3.93
C ILE A 97 4.36 9.56 -4.22
N SER A 98 4.74 8.59 -5.03
CA SER A 98 3.97 7.36 -5.28
C SER A 98 4.90 6.17 -5.02
N VAL A 99 4.49 5.24 -4.17
CA VAL A 99 5.27 4.02 -3.86
C VAL A 99 4.37 2.80 -3.94
N ASN A 100 4.88 1.72 -4.55
CA ASN A 100 4.21 0.43 -4.49
C ASN A 100 4.78 -0.37 -3.31
N ASP A 101 4.12 -0.28 -2.16
CA ASP A 101 4.57 -0.78 -0.87
C ASP A 101 3.46 -1.61 -0.20
N PRO A 102 3.32 -2.90 -0.56
CA PRO A 102 2.28 -3.77 -0.01
C PRO A 102 2.45 -4.01 1.49
N VAL A 103 3.69 -3.95 2.01
CA VAL A 103 3.97 -4.12 3.44
C VAL A 103 3.42 -2.92 4.23
N LEU A 104 3.65 -1.69 3.76
CA LEU A 104 3.01 -0.52 4.36
C LEU A 104 1.49 -0.59 4.28
N ALA A 105 0.93 -0.97 3.12
CA ALA A 105 -0.51 -1.08 2.92
C ALA A 105 -1.16 -2.09 3.90
N GLU A 106 -0.57 -3.26 4.07
CA GLU A 106 -1.04 -4.28 5.01
C GLU A 106 -0.84 -3.86 6.47
N CYS A 107 0.28 -3.20 6.80
CA CYS A 107 0.49 -2.62 8.14
C CYS A 107 -0.53 -1.52 8.50
N ILE A 108 -1.00 -0.72 7.53
CA ILE A 108 -2.09 0.24 7.76
C ILE A 108 -3.41 -0.52 7.97
N TRP A 109 -3.69 -1.54 7.15
CA TRP A 109 -4.93 -2.33 7.18
C TRP A 109 -5.10 -3.10 8.50
N GLU A 110 -4.15 -3.95 8.85
CA GLU A 110 -4.17 -4.78 10.07
C GLU A 110 -3.85 -4.00 11.35
N SER A 111 -3.49 -2.71 11.27
CA SER A 111 -3.36 -1.85 12.47
C SER A 111 -4.66 -1.79 13.28
N GLY A 112 -5.81 -1.97 12.62
CA GLY A 112 -7.15 -1.87 13.19
C GLY A 112 -8.17 -1.31 12.18
N LEU A 113 -7.71 -0.73 11.07
CA LEU A 113 -8.56 -0.18 10.01
C LEU A 113 -9.52 -1.23 9.42
N LYS A 114 -9.05 -2.47 9.23
CA LYS A 114 -9.84 -3.63 8.80
C LYS A 114 -11.18 -3.76 9.54
N LYS A 115 -11.16 -3.64 10.88
CA LYS A 115 -12.36 -3.74 11.73
C LYS A 115 -13.38 -2.63 11.49
N VAL A 116 -12.95 -1.48 11.00
CA VAL A 116 -13.87 -0.38 10.62
C VAL A 116 -14.63 -0.74 9.33
N PHE A 117 -14.07 -1.62 8.49
CA PHE A 117 -14.68 -2.04 7.23
C PHE A 117 -15.50 -3.34 7.32
N ASP A 118 -15.42 -4.10 8.41
CA ASP A 118 -16.26 -5.29 8.64
C ASP A 118 -17.77 -4.93 8.50
N ASP A 119 -18.18 -3.77 9.03
CA ASP A 119 -19.54 -3.19 8.93
C ASP A 119 -19.74 -2.25 7.71
N ILE A 120 -18.93 -2.39 6.65
CA ILE A 120 -19.01 -1.53 5.45
C ILE A 120 -19.12 -2.40 4.19
N LYS A 121 -20.38 -2.60 3.77
CA LYS A 121 -20.73 -3.17 2.47
C LYS A 121 -21.15 -2.10 1.47
N VAL A 122 -20.76 -2.29 0.22
CA VAL A 122 -21.13 -1.42 -0.91
C VAL A 122 -21.37 -2.28 -2.14
N GLN A 123 -22.59 -2.21 -2.71
CA GLN A 123 -23.00 -3.03 -3.85
C GLN A 123 -22.69 -4.53 -3.63
N GLU A 124 -23.01 -5.03 -2.43
CA GLU A 124 -22.68 -6.36 -1.90
C GLU A 124 -21.19 -6.77 -1.85
N LYS A 125 -20.27 -5.81 -2.02
CA LYS A 125 -18.82 -6.01 -1.86
C LYS A 125 -18.35 -5.51 -0.50
N VAL A 126 -17.30 -6.17 0.02
CA VAL A 126 -16.56 -5.80 1.22
C VAL A 126 -15.14 -5.36 0.84
N ALA A 127 -14.51 -4.52 1.67
CA ALA A 127 -13.10 -4.17 1.50
C ALA A 127 -12.22 -5.30 2.07
N VAL A 128 -11.24 -5.77 1.28
CA VAL A 128 -10.33 -6.87 1.66
C VAL A 128 -8.92 -6.40 2.05
N GLY A 129 -8.58 -5.15 1.75
CA GLY A 129 -7.25 -4.58 1.92
C GLY A 129 -7.15 -3.17 1.35
N LEU A 130 -5.93 -2.63 1.33
CA LEU A 130 -5.61 -1.33 0.72
C LEU A 130 -4.83 -1.52 -0.59
N ASN A 131 -4.95 -0.54 -1.50
CA ASN A 131 -4.14 -0.51 -2.72
C ASN A 131 -2.66 -0.32 -2.34
N PRO A 132 -1.72 -1.17 -2.80
CA PRO A 132 -0.29 -1.06 -2.46
C PRO A 132 0.37 0.21 -3.01
N ASN A 133 -0.24 0.90 -3.98
CA ASN A 133 0.24 2.18 -4.51
C ASN A 133 -0.10 3.34 -3.55
N ILE A 134 0.59 3.39 -2.41
CA ILE A 134 0.47 4.45 -1.40
C ILE A 134 1.04 5.76 -1.97
N ARG A 135 0.30 6.87 -1.77
CA ARG A 135 0.63 8.19 -2.32
C ARG A 135 0.66 9.23 -1.21
N PHE A 136 1.75 9.99 -1.16
CA PHE A 136 1.84 11.20 -0.32
C PHE A 136 1.72 12.41 -1.24
N TYR A 137 0.92 13.39 -0.81
CA TYR A 137 0.73 14.65 -1.52
C TYR A 137 1.06 15.83 -0.60
N ARG A 138 1.80 16.81 -1.13
CA ARG A 138 2.08 18.08 -0.46
C ARG A 138 1.53 19.23 -1.31
N TYR A 139 0.88 20.18 -0.65
CA TYR A 139 0.27 21.36 -1.26
C TYR A 139 0.82 22.60 -0.57
N LYS A 140 1.33 23.54 -1.37
CA LYS A 140 1.71 24.90 -0.97
C LYS A 140 0.54 25.85 -1.26
N VAL A 141 0.60 27.07 -0.72
CA VAL A 141 -0.43 28.10 -0.96
C VAL A 141 -0.60 28.32 -2.47
N GLY A 142 -1.85 28.24 -2.96
CA GLY A 142 -2.20 28.33 -4.38
C GLY A 142 -2.37 26.98 -5.10
N GLN A 143 -1.65 25.94 -4.66
CA GLN A 143 -1.73 24.60 -5.26
C GLN A 143 -3.08 23.91 -4.97
N ARG A 144 -3.60 23.12 -5.92
CA ARG A 144 -4.91 22.47 -5.82
C ARG A 144 -5.08 21.29 -6.79
N PHE A 145 -5.96 20.36 -6.44
CA PHE A 145 -6.46 19.32 -7.33
C PHE A 145 -7.91 19.69 -7.72
N GLY A 146 -8.21 19.74 -9.03
CA GLY A 146 -9.56 19.96 -9.54
C GLY A 146 -10.50 18.76 -9.27
N ARG A 147 -11.81 19.00 -9.36
CA ARG A 147 -12.85 17.96 -9.21
C ARG A 147 -12.63 16.82 -10.22
N HIS A 148 -12.72 15.57 -9.77
CA HIS A 148 -12.58 14.36 -10.57
C HIS A 148 -13.40 13.20 -10.02
N ILE A 149 -13.47 12.14 -10.81
CA ILE A 149 -13.80 10.77 -10.43
C ILE A 149 -12.45 10.01 -10.44
N ASP A 150 -12.22 9.14 -9.46
CA ASP A 150 -11.00 8.33 -9.35
C ASP A 150 -11.07 7.10 -10.28
N GLU A 151 -9.92 6.72 -10.83
CA GLU A 151 -9.82 5.57 -11.73
C GLU A 151 -9.86 4.24 -10.96
N SER A 152 -10.65 3.29 -11.45
CA SER A 152 -10.77 1.95 -10.86
C SER A 152 -9.58 1.06 -11.27
N VAL A 153 -8.54 1.02 -10.43
CA VAL A 153 -7.32 0.22 -10.64
C VAL A 153 -7.58 -1.25 -10.32
N ASP A 154 -7.30 -2.12 -11.29
CA ASP A 154 -7.21 -3.58 -11.14
C ASP A 154 -5.88 -3.96 -10.47
N LEU A 155 -5.91 -4.87 -9.51
CA LEU A 155 -4.74 -5.30 -8.72
C LEU A 155 -4.36 -6.77 -8.99
N GLY A 156 -5.08 -7.46 -9.91
CA GLY A 156 -4.95 -8.90 -10.11
C GLY A 156 -5.75 -9.71 -9.09
N GLU A 157 -5.79 -11.04 -9.28
CA GLU A 157 -6.44 -12.01 -8.36
C GLU A 157 -7.91 -11.71 -8.02
N GLY A 158 -8.62 -10.99 -8.92
CA GLY A 158 -10.00 -10.53 -8.71
C GLY A 158 -10.13 -9.30 -7.81
N CYS A 159 -9.03 -8.82 -7.21
CA CYS A 159 -8.99 -7.61 -6.42
C CYS A 159 -8.98 -6.37 -7.32
N LYS A 160 -9.98 -5.50 -7.18
CA LYS A 160 -10.06 -4.25 -7.93
C LYS A 160 -10.59 -3.11 -7.06
N THR A 161 -9.90 -1.98 -7.09
CA THR A 161 -10.42 -0.74 -6.48
C THR A 161 -11.59 -0.21 -7.33
N GLN A 162 -12.71 0.12 -6.67
CA GLN A 162 -13.94 0.56 -7.33
C GLN A 162 -14.65 1.60 -6.44
N TYR A 163 -14.28 2.88 -6.54
CA TYR A 163 -15.01 3.94 -5.83
C TYR A 163 -14.82 5.34 -6.41
N THR A 164 -15.90 5.91 -6.94
CA THR A 164 -16.23 7.35 -6.93
C THR A 164 -17.58 7.53 -7.63
N TYR A 165 -18.43 8.40 -7.09
CA TYR A 165 -19.71 8.83 -7.65
C TYR A 165 -19.90 10.33 -7.37
#